data_AF-A0A7Y7XER2-F1
#
_entry.id   AF-A0A7Y7XER2-F1
#
_cell.length_a   1.000
_cell.length_b   1.000
_cell.length_c   1.000
_cell.angle_alpha   90.00
_cell.angle_beta   90.00
_cell.angle_gamma   90.00
#
_symmetry.space_group_name_H-M   'P 1'
#
loop_
_entity.id
_entity.type
_entity.pdbx_description
1 polymer ?
#
loop_
_entity_poly.entity_id
_entity_poly.type
_entity_poly.pdbx_seq_one_letter_code
_entity_poly.pdbx_strand_id
1 'polypeptide(L)' 'HFFELGGHSLLAVSLMERMRQEGLEADVRTLFEHPTLSEYAAMTERMEIVL' A
#
# COMPACT_ATOMS: atom_id res chain seq x y z
N HIS A 1 6.39 6.67 10.02
CA HIS A 1 6.98 6.34 8.72
C HIS A 1 7.20 4.83 8.64
N PHE A 2 6.68 4.14 7.62
CA PHE A 2 6.69 2.68 7.49
C PHE A 2 8.10 2.08 7.63
N PHE A 3 9.08 2.65 6.94
CA PHE A 3 10.46 2.16 6.94
C PHE A 3 11.21 2.42 8.26
N GLU A 4 10.93 3.52 8.95
CA GLU A 4 11.56 3.83 10.25
C GLU A 4 11.08 2.88 11.36
N LEU A 5 9.88 2.32 11.20
CA LEU A 5 9.31 1.33 12.12
C LEU A 5 9.75 -0.11 11.80
N GLY A 6 10.75 -0.29 10.93
CA GLY A 6 11.29 -1.60 10.54
C GLY A 6 10.64 -2.21 9.29
N GLY A 7 9.81 -1.45 8.56
CA GLY A 7 9.30 -1.87 7.27
C GLY A 7 10.41 -2.07 6.24
N HIS A 8 10.32 -3.14 5.46
CA HIS A 8 11.29 -3.50 4.42
C HIS A 8 10.57 -4.12 3.20
N SER A 9 11.30 -4.39 2.11
CA SER A 9 10.72 -4.80 0.83
C SER A 9 9.77 -6.01 0.95
N LEU A 10 10.16 -7.06 1.67
CA LEU A 10 9.27 -8.21 1.91
C LEU A 10 7.97 -7.86 2.66
N LEU A 11 8.06 -6.94 3.63
CA LEU A 11 6.87 -6.50 4.37
C LEU A 11 5.97 -5.63 3.47
N ALA A 12 6.56 -4.78 2.62
CA ALA A 12 5.83 -3.99 1.64
C ALA A 12 5.10 -4.89 0.62
N VAL A 13 5.77 -5.92 0.11
CA VAL A 13 5.14 -6.92 -0.78
C VAL A 13 3.98 -7.62 -0.07
N SER A 14 4.17 -8.03 1.18
CA SER A 14 3.12 -8.69 1.98
C SER A 14 1.93 -7.77 2.26
N LEU A 15 2.19 -6.48 2.51
CA LEU A 15 1.16 -5.46 2.67
C LEU A 15 0.33 -5.31 1.39
N MET A 16 0.99 -5.16 0.25
CA MET A 16 0.31 -4.98 -1.04
C MET A 16 -0.54 -6.19 -1.42
N GLU A 17 -0.06 -7.39 -1.10
CA GLU A 17 -0.84 -8.60 -1.34
C GLU A 17 -2.13 -8.62 -0.52
N ARG A 18 -2.04 -8.27 0.76
CA ARG A 18 -3.23 -8.15 1.62
C ARG A 18 -4.19 -7.08 1.12
N MET A 19 -3.67 -5.92 0.68
CA MET A 19 -4.51 -4.85 0.14
C MET A 19 -5.27 -5.29 -1.11
N ARG A 20 -4.59 -5.97 -2.05
CA ARG A 20 -5.24 -6.50 -3.26
C ARG A 20 -6.32 -7.53 -2.94
N GLN A 21 -6.11 -8.39 -1.94
CA GLN A 21 -7.13 -9.35 -1.48
C GLN A 21 -8.39 -8.66 -0.95
N GLU A 22 -8.26 -7.45 -0.40
CA GLU A 22 -9.36 -6.61 0.05
C GLU A 22 -9.95 -5.71 -1.06
N GLY A 23 -9.49 -5.88 -2.32
CA GLY A 23 -9.93 -5.08 -3.47
C GLY A 23 -9.45 -3.64 -3.41
N LEU A 24 -8.32 -3.38 -2.77
CA LEU A 24 -7.66 -2.07 -2.76
C LEU A 24 -6.51 -2.06 -3.77
N GLU A 25 -6.35 -0.93 -4.44
CA GLU A 25 -5.15 -0.68 -5.24
C GLU A 25 -3.91 -0.68 -4.33
N ALA A 26 -2.79 -1.18 -4.85
CA ALA A 26 -1.58 -1.31 -4.06
C ALA A 26 -0.37 -0.98 -4.93
N ASP A 27 0.17 0.23 -4.77
CA ASP A 27 1.35 0.70 -5.48
C ASP A 27 2.54 0.88 -4.53
N VAL A 28 3.63 0.19 -4.85
CA VAL A 28 4.91 0.32 -4.14
C VAL A 28 5.52 1.69 -4.28
N ARG A 29 5.37 2.35 -5.42
CA ARG A 29 5.89 3.70 -5.61
C ARG A 29 5.23 4.68 -4.65
N THR A 30 3.90 4.64 -4.55
CA THR A 30 3.14 5.49 -3.61
C THR A 30 3.56 5.27 -2.16
N LEU A 31 3.89 4.03 -1.75
CA LEU A 31 4.40 3.78 -0.40
C LEU A 31 5.78 4.41 -0.15
N PHE A 32 6.63 4.51 -1.18
CA PHE A 32 7.93 5.19 -1.07
C PHE A 32 7.79 6.72 -1.08
N GLU A 33 6.85 7.26 -1.86
CA GLU A 33 6.56 8.70 -1.94
C GLU A 33 5.80 9.21 -0.70
N HIS A 34 4.92 8.38 -0.15
CA HIS A 34 4.09 8.65 1.02
C HIS A 34 4.24 7.55 2.10
N PRO A 35 5.41 7.47 2.73
CA PRO A 35 5.75 6.39 3.68
C PRO A 35 5.03 6.48 5.02
N THR A 36 4.24 7.51 5.28
CA THR A 36 3.32 7.53 6.43
C THR A 36 2.04 6.77 6.06
N LEU A 37 1.64 5.78 6.87
CA LEU A 37 0.49 4.93 6.55
C LEU A 37 -0.82 5.70 6.33
N SER A 38 -1.03 6.82 7.04
CA SER A 38 -2.21 7.67 6.84
C SER A 38 -2.17 8.42 5.50
N GLU A 39 -0.99 8.81 5.03
CA GLU A 39 -0.82 9.47 3.73
C GLU A 39 -0.95 8.45 2.60
N TYR A 40 -0.32 7.28 2.73
CA TYR A 40 -0.48 6.17 1.79
C TYR A 40 -1.94 5.73 1.65
N ALA A 41 -2.67 5.61 2.76
CA ALA A 41 -4.09 5.26 2.74
C ALA A 41 -4.95 6.32 2.03
N ALA A 42 -4.59 7.60 2.15
CA ALA A 42 -5.30 8.68 1.45
C ALA A 42 -5.12 8.62 -0.07
N MET A 43 -4.04 8.00 -0.55
CA MET A 43 -3.74 7.83 -1.99
C MET A 43 -4.23 6.48 -2.54
N THR A 44 -4.81 5.62 -1.71
CA THR A 44 -5.26 4.28 -2.11
C THR A 44 -6.73 4.30 -2.53
N GLU A 45 -7.04 3.76 -3.70
CA GLU A 45 -8.41 3.63 -4.20
C GLU A 45 -8.92 2.18 -4.15
N ARG A 46 -10.24 2.01 -4.29
CA ARG A 46 -10.86 0.69 -4.45
C ARG A 46 -10.67 0.26 -5.90
N MET A 47 -10.30 -1.00 -6.12
CA MET A 47 -10.31 -1.58 -7.45
C MET A 47 -11.76 -1.68 -7.92
N GLU A 48 -12.17 -0.84 -8.87
CA GLU A 48 -13.45 -1.01 -9.54
C GLU A 48 -13.36 -2.20 -10.50
N ILE A 49 -14.21 -3.21 -10.28
CA ILE A 49 -14.39 -4.28 -11.25
C ILE A 49 -15.24 -3.72 -12.38
N VAL A 50 -14.60 -3.35 -13.49
CA VAL A 50 -15.31 -3.06 -14.74
C VAL A 50 -15.83 -4.39 -15.28
N LEU A 51 -17.14 -4.61 -15.16
CA LEU A 51 -17.88 -5.74 -15.76
C LEU A 51 -18.20 -5.48 -17.24
#